data_AF-A0A838D4C6-F1
#
_entry.id   AF-A0A838D4C6-F1
#
_cell.length_a   1.000
_cell.length_b   1.000
_cell.length_c   1.000
_cell.angle_alpha   90.00
_cell.angle_beta   90.00
_cell.angle_gamma   90.00
#
_symmetry.space_group_name_H-M   'P 1'
#
loop_
_entity.id
_entity.type
_entity.pdbx_description
1 polymer ?
#
loop_
_entity_poly.entity_id
_entity_poly.type
_entity_poly.pdbx_seq_one_letter_code
_entity_poly.pdbx_strand_id
1 'polypeptide(L)'
;MLVKIDKINEVEHKVNVTLLDIDDLGSVVPMKDLELNLPLYDESVINILKTSTHVIIFTEVPPNGGNPTIISAINLTDDEL
;
A
#
# COMPACT_ATOMS: atom_id res chain seq x y z
N MET A 1 3.07 -6.37 -3.15
CA MET A 1 4.14 -5.37 -3.40
C MET A 1 4.44 -4.65 -2.11
N LEU A 2 5.73 -4.41 -1.82
CA LEU A 2 6.15 -3.64 -0.64
C LEU A 2 5.95 -2.16 -0.92
N VAL A 3 5.20 -1.50 -0.05
CA VAL A 3 4.95 -0.07 -0.18
C VAL A 3 5.06 0.62 1.17
N LYS A 4 5.37 1.90 1.10
CA LYS A 4 5.30 2.82 2.23
C LYS A 4 4.01 3.62 2.14
N ILE A 5 3.32 3.79 3.26
CA ILE A 5 2.10 4.60 3.31
C ILE A 5 2.47 6.07 3.51
N ASP A 6 2.09 6.90 2.55
CA ASP A 6 2.34 8.34 2.61
C ASP A 6 1.08 9.10 3.03
N LYS A 7 -0.05 8.80 2.39
CA LYS A 7 -1.31 9.49 2.70
C LYS A 7 -2.53 8.64 2.40
N ILE A 8 -3.45 8.57 3.36
CA ILE A 8 -4.73 7.90 3.23
C ILE A 8 -5.84 8.96 3.08
N ASN A 9 -6.68 8.84 2.06
CA ASN A 9 -7.86 9.68 1.84
C ASN A 9 -9.12 8.82 1.92
N GLU A 10 -9.71 8.76 3.12
CA GLU A 10 -10.90 7.96 3.39
C GLU A 10 -12.15 8.50 2.67
N VAL A 11 -12.23 9.82 2.42
CA VAL A 11 -13.37 10.45 1.76
C VAL A 11 -13.46 10.00 0.29
N GLU A 12 -12.32 9.98 -0.40
CA GLU A 12 -12.24 9.56 -1.79
C GLU A 12 -11.95 8.05 -1.94
N HIS A 13 -11.82 7.31 -0.84
CA HIS A 13 -11.43 5.90 -0.81
C HIS A 13 -10.15 5.64 -1.62
N LYS A 14 -9.15 6.48 -1.41
CA LYS A 14 -7.86 6.41 -2.10
C LYS A 14 -6.71 6.43 -1.11
N VAL A 15 -5.62 5.79 -1.47
CA VAL A 15 -4.38 5.83 -0.72
C VAL A 15 -3.21 6.09 -1.66
N ASN A 16 -2.35 7.02 -1.25
CA ASN A 16 -1.06 7.25 -1.87
C ASN A 16 -0.01 6.46 -1.12
N VAL A 17 0.69 5.63 -1.86
CA VAL A 17 1.73 4.77 -1.35
C VAL A 17 2.97 4.91 -2.23
N THR A 18 4.15 4.92 -1.61
CA THR A 18 5.41 4.84 -2.34
C THR A 18 5.78 3.37 -2.51
N LEU A 19 5.91 2.91 -3.74
CA LEU A 19 6.50 1.60 -4.03
C LEU A 19 7.95 1.59 -3.55
N LEU A 20 8.28 0.60 -2.74
CA LEU A 20 9.63 0.37 -2.25
C LEU A 20 10.23 -0.83 -2.98
N ASP A 21 11.53 -0.76 -3.24
CA ASP A 21 12.31 -1.87 -3.77
C ASP A 21 13.60 -2.03 -2.96
N ILE A 22 14.27 -3.17 -3.13
CA ILE A 22 15.52 -3.48 -2.42
C ILE A 22 16.67 -3.38 -3.42
N ASP A 23 17.59 -2.45 -3.14
CA ASP A 23 18.87 -2.29 -3.83
C ASP A 23 19.76 -3.54 -3.66
N ASP A 24 20.70 -3.78 -4.59
CA ASP A 24 21.83 -4.72 -4.45
C ASP A 24 22.58 -4.62 -3.10
N LEU A 25 22.54 -3.46 -2.44
CA LEU A 25 23.10 -3.23 -1.10
C LEU A 25 22.16 -3.68 0.06
N GLY A 26 20.99 -4.25 -0.23
CA GLY A 26 20.01 -4.66 0.77
C GLY A 26 19.26 -3.49 1.43
N SER A 27 19.31 -2.29 0.84
CA SER A 27 18.64 -1.11 1.37
C SER A 27 17.25 -0.92 0.74
N VAL A 28 16.26 -0.59 1.56
CA VAL A 28 14.90 -0.28 1.10
C VAL A 28 14.89 1.13 0.49
N VAL A 29 14.66 1.22 -0.81
CA VAL A 29 14.65 2.48 -1.56
C VAL A 29 13.27 2.80 -2.12
N PRO A 30 12.78 4.05 -1.99
CA PRO A 30 11.55 4.47 -2.65
C PRO A 30 11.76 4.58 -4.15
N MET A 31 10.94 3.86 -4.91
CA MET A 31 10.99 3.86 -6.38
C MET A 31 10.05 4.89 -6.99
N LYS A 32 8.76 4.83 -6.64
CA LYS A 32 7.73 5.69 -7.23
C LYS A 32 6.49 5.79 -6.35
N ASP A 33 5.82 6.92 -6.43
CA ASP A 33 4.49 7.11 -5.85
C ASP A 33 3.43 6.41 -6.70
N LEU A 34 2.49 5.74 -6.05
CA LEU A 34 1.37 5.04 -6.65
C LEU A 34 0.09 5.40 -5.92
N GLU A 35 -0.91 5.83 -6.67
CA GLU A 35 -2.27 6.03 -6.15
C GLU A 35 -3.06 4.73 -6.33
N LEU A 36 -3.66 4.25 -5.25
CA LEU A 36 -4.44 3.02 -5.21
C LEU A 36 -5.84 3.28 -4.65
N ASN A 37 -6.80 2.51 -5.12
CA ASN A 37 -8.14 2.54 -4.57
C ASN A 37 -8.22 1.65 -3.33
N LEU A 38 -8.89 2.16 -2.29
CA LEU A 38 -9.22 1.40 -1.10
C LEU A 38 -10.52 0.61 -1.31
N PRO A 39 -10.64 -0.56 -0.69
CA PRO A 39 -11.90 -1.29 -0.67
C PRO A 39 -12.96 -0.49 0.11
N LEU A 40 -14.13 -0.27 -0.50
CA LEU A 40 -15.23 0.54 0.06
C LEU A 40 -15.81 -0.01 1.38
N TYR A 41 -15.62 -1.30 1.67
CA TYR A 41 -16.25 -2.00 2.79
C TYR A 41 -15.25 -2.69 3.73
N ASP A 42 -13.94 -2.50 3.52
CA ASP A 42 -12.92 -3.22 4.30
C ASP A 42 -12.13 -2.25 5.19
N GLU A 43 -12.71 -1.94 6.35
CA GLU A 43 -12.09 -1.10 7.38
C GLU A 43 -10.81 -1.75 7.96
N SER A 44 -10.69 -3.07 7.87
CA SER A 44 -9.52 -3.82 8.35
C SER A 44 -8.25 -3.40 7.60
N VAL A 45 -8.35 -3.30 6.28
CA VAL A 45 -7.25 -2.84 5.42
C VAL A 45 -6.86 -1.41 5.77
N ILE A 46 -7.84 -0.51 5.94
CA ILE A 46 -7.59 0.89 6.30
C ILE A 46 -6.86 0.98 7.65
N ASN A 47 -7.27 0.16 8.62
CA ASN A 47 -6.64 0.13 9.93
C ASN A 47 -5.16 -0.32 9.86
N ILE A 48 -4.87 -1.38 9.09
CA ILE A 48 -3.49 -1.85 8.85
C ILE A 48 -2.63 -0.74 8.23
N LEU A 49 -3.16 -0.04 7.24
CA LEU A 49 -2.46 1.07 6.58
C LEU A 49 -2.21 2.26 7.53
N LYS A 50 -3.07 2.46 8.53
CA LYS A 50 -2.92 3.51 9.55
C LYS A 50 -1.94 3.15 10.65
N THR A 51 -1.84 1.86 11.01
CA THR A 51 -0.98 1.40 12.10
C THR A 51 0.44 1.10 11.67
N SER A 52 0.69 0.97 10.37
CA SER A 52 1.98 0.55 9.82
C SER A 52 2.49 1.49 8.74
N THR A 53 3.76 1.88 8.86
CA THR A 53 4.45 2.73 7.87
C THR A 53 4.80 1.95 6.61
N HIS A 54 5.20 0.70 6.78
CA HIS A 54 5.56 -0.22 5.70
C HIS A 54 4.58 -1.39 5.69
N VAL A 55 4.05 -1.69 4.52
CA VAL A 55 3.06 -2.74 4.36
C VAL A 55 3.28 -3.47 3.04
N ILE A 56 2.91 -4.75 3.03
CA ILE A 56 2.79 -5.50 1.79
C ILE A 56 1.33 -5.45 1.38
N ILE A 57 1.06 -4.81 0.26
CA ILE A 57 -0.29 -4.75 -0.30
C ILE A 57 -0.43 -5.64 -1.52
N PHE A 58 -1.62 -6.21 -1.66
CA PHE A 58 -2.06 -6.95 -2.82
C PHE A 58 -3.14 -6.13 -3.49
N THR A 59 -2.93 -5.87 -4.78
CA THR A 59 -3.86 -5.08 -5.58
C THR A 59 -4.37 -5.91 -6.75
N GLU A 60 -5.64 -5.73 -7.06
CA GLU A 60 -6.24 -6.27 -8.27
C GLU A 60 -6.48 -5.13 -9.26
N VAL A 61 -6.10 -5.36 -10.52
CA VAL A 61 -6.35 -4.40 -11.60
C VAL A 61 -7.77 -4.63 -12.10
N PRO A 62 -8.67 -3.62 -12.02
CA PRO A 62 -10.03 -3.80 -12.47
C PRO A 62 -10.08 -4.02 -13.99
N PRO A 63 -11.04 -4.82 -14.48
CA PRO A 63 -11.13 -5.19 -15.90
C PRO A 63 -11.33 -4.00 -16.85
N ASN A 64 -11.78 -2.84 -16.34
CA ASN A 64 -11.97 -1.61 -17.11
C ASN A 64 -10.74 -0.68 -17.16
N GLY A 65 -9.55 -1.11 -16.69
CA GLY A 65 -8.31 -0.34 -16.86
C GLY A 65 -8.22 0.92 -16.00
N GLY A 66 -8.57 0.82 -14.71
CA GLY A 66 -8.47 1.90 -13.73
C GLY A 66 -7.32 1.72 -12.73
N ASN A 67 -7.28 2.59 -11.71
CA ASN A 67 -6.33 2.45 -10.61
C ASN A 67 -6.53 1.09 -9.90
N PRO A 68 -5.44 0.38 -9.55
CA PRO A 68 -5.54 -0.90 -8.87
C PRO A 68 -6.26 -0.74 -7.52
N THR A 69 -7.12 -1.69 -7.19
CA THR A 69 -7.84 -1.71 -5.91
C THR A 69 -7.11 -2.64 -4.95
N ILE A 70 -6.89 -2.18 -3.72
CA ILE A 70 -6.28 -3.00 -2.67
C ILE A 70 -7.30 -4.06 -2.25
N ILE A 71 -6.90 -5.33 -2.37
CA ILE A 71 -7.71 -6.49 -1.94
C ILE A 71 -7.23 -7.04 -0.59
N SER A 72 -5.97 -6.79 -0.24
CA SER A 72 -5.40 -7.24 1.03
C SER A 72 -4.17 -6.42 1.38
N ALA A 73 -3.92 -6.23 2.68
CA ALA A 73 -2.75 -5.57 3.22
C ALA A 73 -2.21 -6.39 4.40
N ILE A 74 -0.89 -6.52 4.47
CA ILE A 74 -0.17 -7.17 5.55
C ILE A 74 0.72 -6.11 6.20
N ASN A 75 0.60 -5.95 7.51
CA ASN A 75 1.51 -5.11 8.27
C ASN A 75 2.89 -5.77 8.35
N LEU A 76 3.92 -5.00 8.04
CA LEU A 76 5.28 -5.34 8.47
C LEU A 76 5.54 -4.59 9.77
N THR A 77 5.73 -5.34 10.85
CA THR A 77 6.29 -4.80 12.09
C THR A 77 7.78 -4.57 11.92
N ASP A 78 8.33 -3.55 12.56
CA ASP A 78 9.76 -3.18 12.52
C ASP A 78 10.70 -4.34 12.92
N ASP A 79 10.19 -5.35 13.61
CA ASP A 79 10.90 -6.58 13.99
C ASP A 79 11.21 -7.52 12.81
N GLU A 80 10.51 -7.34 11.67
CA GLU A 80 10.61 -8.19 10.48
C GLU A 80 11.40 -7.51 9.32
N LEU A 81 12.00 -6.34 9.56
CA LEU A 81 12.80 -5.57 8.59
C LEU A 81 14.31 -5.66 8.84
#